data_AF-A0A2W4JVI1-F1
#
_entry.id   AF-A0A2W4JVI1-F1
#
_cell.length_a   1.000
_cell.length_b   1.000
_cell.length_c   1.000
_cell.angle_alpha   90.00
_cell.angle_beta   90.00
_cell.angle_gamma   90.00
#
_symmetry.space_group_name_H-M   'P 1'
#
loop_
_entity.id
_entity.type
_entity.pdbx_description
1 polymer ?
#
loop_
_entity_poly.entity_id
_entity_poly.type
_entity_poly.pdbx_seq_one_letter_code
_entity_poly.pdbx_strand_id
1 'polypeptide(L)'
;MNDFASKFKSFLLELIDKHIDIDVIRHPLSDGEIKIDSIEKDTIFSTIEEVFDEISEKVNNLSEKDGLFYLWRNLYDLIVQKLNRNAKRYLSQFPADAKDNYSIWEHLKIASAFQGASLSLFLFTLGPVQSFIAQARKTQDFFSGSFLLSYLTLVGIEKIAERYGPANIIYPDLYKQPLVDLLLEQKGLKIENSQSSYTDQATVPNRFVAILPECESEKIKKIADEVTKRIKEEWNEIIAKILKNFGLDKYVEKSKLIEKQIRSFPEIYWVAIPLKKEGKNISPSVFQDFVEEVKGLKEGDTGISYQLAYTALEKFVGARKNLREFEQSEEY
;
A
#
# COMPACT_ATOMS: atom_id res chain seq x y z
N MET A 1 -10.59 20.45 3.25
CA MET A 1 -9.93 20.01 2.00
C MET A 1 -9.14 21.10 1.30
N ASN A 2 -9.66 22.33 1.11
CA ASN A 2 -8.89 23.45 0.51
C ASN A 2 -7.50 23.67 1.13
N ASP A 3 -7.34 23.46 2.45
CA ASP A 3 -6.03 23.57 3.12
C ASP A 3 -5.07 22.41 2.77
N PHE A 4 -5.56 21.17 2.64
CA PHE A 4 -4.73 20.00 2.29
C PHE A 4 -4.26 20.05 0.84
N ALA A 5 -5.17 20.32 -0.10
CA ALA A 5 -4.83 20.43 -1.52
C ALA A 5 -3.86 21.61 -1.76
N SER A 6 -4.06 22.74 -1.07
CA SER A 6 -3.17 23.90 -1.15
C SER A 6 -1.78 23.62 -0.56
N LYS A 7 -1.70 22.98 0.61
CA LYS A 7 -0.43 22.54 1.21
C LYS A 7 0.29 21.53 0.31
N PHE A 8 -0.43 20.58 -0.26
CA PHE A 8 0.12 19.58 -1.17
C PHE A 8 0.63 20.22 -2.47
N LYS A 9 -0.13 21.14 -3.07
CA LYS A 9 0.31 21.95 -4.22
C LYS A 9 1.60 22.69 -3.91
N SER A 10 1.63 23.43 -2.80
CA SER A 10 2.79 24.22 -2.38
C SER A 10 4.02 23.34 -2.17
N PHE A 11 3.84 22.19 -1.50
CA PHE A 11 4.93 21.25 -1.24
C PHE A 11 5.45 20.59 -2.52
N LEU A 12 4.58 20.19 -3.45
CA LEU A 12 4.98 19.66 -4.76
C LEU A 12 5.77 20.69 -5.56
N LEU A 13 5.28 21.94 -5.63
CA LEU A 13 5.97 23.01 -6.35
C LEU A 13 7.34 23.32 -5.74
N GLU A 14 7.44 23.39 -4.41
CA GLU A 14 8.71 23.60 -3.70
C GLU A 14 9.72 22.47 -3.97
N LEU A 15 9.26 21.21 -3.94
CA LEU A 15 10.10 20.05 -4.25
C LEU A 15 10.60 20.09 -5.70
N ILE A 16 9.73 20.43 -6.65
CA ILE A 16 10.15 20.58 -8.05
C ILE A 16 11.16 21.72 -8.16
N ASP A 17 10.87 22.89 -7.59
CA ASP A 17 11.72 24.08 -7.67
C ASP A 17 13.15 23.81 -7.20
N LYS A 18 13.28 23.07 -6.08
CA LYS A 18 14.56 22.73 -5.47
C LYS A 18 15.41 21.77 -6.31
N HIS A 19 14.79 20.95 -7.17
CA HIS A 19 15.43 19.84 -7.86
C HIS A 19 15.36 19.91 -9.38
N ILE A 20 14.88 21.04 -9.94
CA ILE A 20 14.66 21.17 -11.39
C ILE A 20 15.92 21.38 -12.22
N ASP A 21 17.02 21.77 -11.58
CA ASP A 21 18.31 21.99 -12.24
C ASP A 21 19.19 20.73 -12.24
N ILE A 22 18.58 19.54 -12.26
CA ILE A 22 19.31 18.27 -12.29
C ILE A 22 19.57 17.87 -13.75
N ASP A 23 20.84 17.58 -14.06
CA ASP A 23 21.26 17.21 -15.42
C ASP A 23 21.14 15.70 -15.71
N VAL A 24 21.03 14.87 -14.66
CA VAL A 24 21.07 13.40 -14.76
C VAL A 24 20.14 12.75 -13.74
N ILE A 25 19.29 11.83 -14.21
CA ILE A 25 18.54 10.89 -13.37
C ILE A 25 19.27 9.55 -13.35
N ARG A 26 19.52 9.00 -12.16
CA ARG A 26 20.18 7.70 -11.99
C ARG A 26 19.19 6.61 -11.65
N HIS A 27 19.40 5.42 -12.22
CA HIS A 27 18.60 4.26 -11.90
C HIS A 27 18.94 3.75 -10.48
N PRO A 28 17.95 3.41 -9.64
CA PRO A 28 18.21 3.04 -8.25
C PRO A 28 18.92 1.70 -8.07
N LEU A 29 18.85 0.80 -9.07
CA LEU A 29 19.41 -0.56 -8.99
C LEU A 29 20.53 -0.84 -10.01
N SER A 30 20.94 0.14 -10.79
CA SER A 30 21.99 -0.02 -11.80
C SER A 30 22.71 1.30 -12.04
N ASP A 31 23.89 1.25 -12.66
CA ASP A 31 24.65 2.45 -13.08
C ASP A 31 24.04 3.14 -14.32
N GLY A 32 22.77 2.89 -14.61
CA GLY A 32 22.06 3.49 -15.73
C GLY A 32 21.75 4.96 -15.45
N GLU A 33 22.03 5.83 -16.43
CA GLU A 33 21.81 7.27 -16.32
C GLU A 33 20.93 7.78 -17.48
N ILE A 34 20.00 8.67 -17.17
CA ILE A 34 19.19 9.42 -18.14
C ILE A 34 19.62 10.87 -18.05
N LYS A 35 20.24 11.38 -19.12
CA LYS A 35 20.54 12.80 -19.25
C LYS A 35 19.24 13.58 -19.48
N ILE A 36 19.12 14.69 -18.78
CA ILE A 36 17.99 15.59 -18.91
C ILE A 36 18.41 16.74 -19.83
N ASP A 37 17.66 16.94 -20.91
CA ASP A 37 17.74 18.16 -21.71
C ASP A 37 17.11 19.34 -20.95
N SER A 38 17.10 20.55 -21.52
CA SER A 38 16.43 21.71 -20.93
C SER A 38 14.98 21.40 -20.52
N ILE A 39 14.66 21.59 -19.23
CA ILE A 39 13.31 21.43 -18.69
C ILE A 39 12.55 22.75 -18.86
N GLU A 40 11.37 22.70 -19.47
CA GLU A 40 10.44 23.84 -19.53
C GLU A 40 9.75 24.03 -18.17
N LYS A 41 10.48 24.62 -17.21
CA LYS A 41 10.02 24.84 -15.83
C LYS A 41 8.68 25.56 -15.77
N ASP A 42 8.57 26.69 -16.46
CA ASP A 42 7.36 27.50 -16.44
C ASP A 42 6.14 26.72 -16.96
N THR A 43 6.32 25.87 -17.97
CA THR A 43 5.27 24.98 -18.51
C THR A 43 4.83 23.96 -17.46
N ILE A 44 5.76 23.33 -16.74
CA ILE A 44 5.44 22.35 -15.69
C ILE A 44 4.69 23.01 -14.54
N PHE A 45 5.19 24.15 -14.05
CA PHE A 45 4.60 24.87 -12.92
C PHE A 45 3.18 25.34 -13.25
N SER A 46 3.01 26.05 -14.37
CA SER A 46 1.68 26.50 -14.83
C SER A 46 0.70 25.35 -15.03
N THR A 47 1.15 24.22 -15.59
CA THR A 47 0.31 23.02 -15.75
C THR A 47 -0.12 22.45 -14.40
N ILE A 48 0.80 22.37 -13.43
CA ILE A 48 0.48 21.89 -12.08
C ILE A 48 -0.54 22.83 -11.43
N GLU A 49 -0.33 24.13 -11.51
CA GLU A 49 -1.27 25.12 -10.97
C GLU A 49 -2.67 24.97 -11.56
N GLU A 50 -2.78 24.90 -12.89
CA GLU A 50 -4.03 24.70 -13.62
C GLU A 50 -4.73 23.41 -13.19
N VAL A 51 -4.00 22.29 -13.08
CA VAL A 51 -4.57 21.01 -12.67
C VAL A 51 -5.07 21.05 -11.21
N PHE A 52 -4.36 21.72 -10.31
CA PHE A 52 -4.85 21.88 -8.93
C PHE A 52 -6.12 22.72 -8.86
N ASP A 53 -6.24 23.75 -9.70
CA ASP A 53 -7.44 24.58 -9.76
C ASP A 53 -8.64 23.75 -10.28
N GLU A 54 -8.43 22.94 -11.32
CA GLU A 54 -9.46 22.02 -11.85
C GLU A 54 -9.88 20.92 -10.85
N ILE A 55 -8.91 20.34 -10.13
CA ILE A 55 -9.18 19.29 -9.15
C ILE A 55 -9.89 19.87 -7.92
N SER A 56 -9.60 21.11 -7.54
CA SER A 56 -10.19 21.74 -6.35
C SER A 56 -11.71 21.79 -6.42
N GLU A 57 -12.29 22.11 -7.58
CA GLU A 57 -13.74 22.10 -7.78
C GLU A 57 -14.35 20.70 -7.60
N LYS A 58 -13.69 19.66 -8.12
CA LYS A 58 -14.15 18.27 -8.02
C LYS A 58 -14.04 17.74 -6.59
N VAL A 59 -12.89 17.95 -5.94
CA VAL A 59 -12.60 17.48 -4.59
C VAL A 59 -13.52 18.14 -3.57
N ASN A 60 -13.88 19.41 -3.76
CA ASN A 60 -14.81 20.11 -2.86
C ASN A 60 -16.23 19.52 -2.82
N ASN A 61 -16.63 18.75 -3.84
CA ASN A 61 -17.92 18.06 -3.88
C ASN A 61 -17.88 16.62 -3.34
N LEU A 62 -16.71 16.14 -2.91
CA LEU A 62 -16.52 14.79 -2.38
C LEU A 62 -16.44 14.79 -0.85
N SER A 63 -16.53 13.61 -0.23
CA SER A 63 -16.12 13.46 1.17
C SER A 63 -14.60 13.68 1.29
N GLU A 64 -14.10 14.01 2.49
CA GLU A 64 -12.66 14.21 2.71
C GLU A 64 -11.83 12.99 2.25
N LYS A 65 -12.32 11.80 2.60
CA LYS A 65 -11.70 10.53 2.24
C LYS A 65 -11.71 10.30 0.73
N ASP A 66 -12.86 10.49 0.08
CA ASP A 66 -13.00 10.27 -1.37
C ASP A 66 -12.22 11.31 -2.17
N GLY A 67 -12.15 12.55 -1.68
CA GLY A 67 -11.30 13.60 -2.22
C GLY A 67 -9.81 13.24 -2.15
N LEU A 68 -9.36 12.65 -1.04
CA LEU A 68 -7.98 12.16 -0.90
C LEU A 68 -7.69 11.02 -1.88
N PHE A 69 -8.58 10.04 -2.02
CA PHE A 69 -8.43 8.96 -3.00
C PHE A 69 -8.42 9.48 -4.44
N TYR A 70 -9.30 10.43 -4.77
CA TYR A 70 -9.37 11.05 -6.08
C TYR A 70 -8.07 11.80 -6.41
N LEU A 71 -7.58 12.63 -5.48
CA LEU A 71 -6.32 13.36 -5.64
C LEU A 71 -5.15 12.39 -5.82
N TRP A 72 -5.00 11.42 -4.90
CA TRP A 72 -3.92 10.44 -4.94
C TRP A 72 -3.90 9.65 -6.26
N ARG A 73 -5.06 9.22 -6.75
CA ARG A 73 -5.14 8.38 -7.95
C ARG A 73 -5.01 9.18 -9.25
N ASN A 74 -5.55 10.40 -9.32
CA ASN A 74 -5.68 11.11 -10.59
C ASN A 74 -4.64 12.22 -10.81
N LEU A 75 -4.04 12.78 -9.76
CA LEU A 75 -3.19 13.98 -9.87
C LEU A 75 -2.07 13.81 -10.91
N TYR A 76 -1.29 12.73 -10.80
CA TYR A 76 -0.21 12.46 -11.73
C TYR A 76 -0.70 12.32 -13.19
N ASP A 77 -1.76 11.53 -13.41
CA ASP A 77 -2.29 11.31 -14.74
C ASP A 77 -2.82 12.60 -15.38
N LEU A 78 -3.50 13.44 -14.60
CA LEU A 78 -4.02 14.73 -15.05
C LEU A 78 -2.91 15.71 -15.45
N ILE A 79 -1.85 15.82 -14.64
CA ILE A 79 -0.68 16.65 -14.99
C ILE A 79 -0.04 16.12 -16.27
N VAL A 80 0.22 14.83 -16.33
CA VAL A 80 0.97 14.22 -17.43
C VAL A 80 0.20 14.23 -18.76
N GLN A 81 -1.14 14.24 -18.74
CA GLN A 81 -1.96 14.37 -19.94
C GLN A 81 -1.85 15.75 -20.61
N LYS A 82 -1.57 16.81 -19.83
CA LYS A 82 -1.43 18.19 -20.33
C LYS A 82 -0.01 18.56 -20.75
N LEU A 83 0.98 17.74 -20.39
CA LEU A 83 2.38 17.97 -20.72
C LEU A 83 2.80 17.41 -22.09
N ASN A 84 3.75 18.09 -22.72
CA ASN A 84 4.40 17.57 -23.93
C ASN A 84 5.23 16.30 -23.62
N ARG A 85 5.64 15.58 -24.68
CA ARG A 85 6.35 14.29 -24.55
C ARG A 85 7.62 14.37 -23.70
N ASN A 86 8.38 15.46 -23.81
CA ASN A 86 9.63 15.63 -23.08
C ASN A 86 9.36 15.89 -21.59
N ALA A 87 8.52 16.87 -21.27
CA ALA A 87 8.15 17.20 -19.89
C ALA A 87 7.51 15.99 -19.18
N LYS A 88 6.65 15.22 -19.86
CA LYS A 88 6.08 13.96 -19.36
C LYS A 88 7.16 12.93 -18.97
N ARG A 89 8.15 12.72 -19.84
CA ARG A 89 9.24 11.77 -19.60
C ARG A 89 10.02 12.16 -18.35
N TYR A 90 10.33 13.44 -18.19
CA TYR A 90 11.12 13.94 -17.07
C TYR A 90 10.34 13.92 -15.77
N LEU A 91 9.13 14.48 -15.74
CA LEU A 91 8.30 14.55 -14.53
C LEU A 91 8.03 13.16 -13.92
N SER A 92 7.89 12.13 -14.76
CA SER A 92 7.67 10.76 -14.28
C SER A 92 8.81 10.19 -13.42
N GLN A 93 10.04 10.63 -13.67
CA GLN A 93 11.26 10.11 -13.07
C GLN A 93 12.02 11.18 -12.28
N PHE A 94 11.41 12.36 -12.14
CA PHE A 94 12.04 13.52 -11.55
C PHE A 94 12.42 13.20 -10.10
N PRO A 95 13.71 13.30 -9.75
CA PRO A 95 14.18 12.81 -8.46
C PRO A 95 13.75 13.77 -7.34
N ALA A 96 13.51 13.21 -6.17
CA ALA A 96 13.11 14.00 -5.00
C ALA A 96 14.29 14.65 -4.27
N ASP A 97 15.50 14.11 -4.44
CA ASP A 97 16.76 14.70 -3.98
C ASP A 97 17.84 14.39 -5.04
N ALA A 98 18.82 15.28 -5.20
CA ALA A 98 19.97 15.03 -6.08
C ALA A 98 20.83 13.84 -5.61
N LYS A 99 20.78 13.50 -4.32
CA LYS A 99 21.50 12.34 -3.75
C LYS A 99 20.70 11.05 -3.76
N ASP A 100 19.37 11.15 -3.81
CA ASP A 100 18.49 10.00 -3.70
C ASP A 100 17.89 9.61 -5.05
N ASN A 101 17.97 8.33 -5.39
CA ASN A 101 17.54 7.82 -6.70
C ASN A 101 16.04 7.46 -6.77
N TYR A 102 15.18 8.12 -5.98
CA TYR A 102 13.72 7.91 -6.02
C TYR A 102 12.97 9.14 -6.54
N SER A 103 11.81 8.91 -7.15
CA SER A 103 11.02 9.99 -7.75
C SER A 103 10.34 10.86 -6.71
N ILE A 104 10.05 12.11 -7.09
CA ILE A 104 9.24 13.06 -6.32
C ILE A 104 7.87 12.47 -5.93
N TRP A 105 7.30 11.62 -6.77
CA TRP A 105 6.02 10.96 -6.49
C TRP A 105 6.12 9.96 -5.34
N GLU A 106 7.21 9.20 -5.29
CA GLU A 106 7.47 8.29 -4.17
C GLU A 106 7.76 9.07 -2.89
N HIS A 107 8.50 10.18 -2.99
CA HIS A 107 8.72 11.08 -1.86
C HIS A 107 7.41 11.60 -1.28
N LEU A 108 6.50 12.09 -2.13
CA LEU A 108 5.21 12.60 -1.71
C LEU A 108 4.35 11.52 -1.04
N LYS A 109 4.36 10.30 -1.57
CA LYS A 109 3.67 9.15 -0.99
C LYS A 109 4.22 8.85 0.41
N ILE A 110 5.54 8.73 0.55
CA ILE A 110 6.20 8.45 1.84
C ILE A 110 5.96 9.62 2.81
N ALA A 111 6.18 10.86 2.41
CA ALA A 111 5.97 12.04 3.24
C ALA A 111 4.53 12.12 3.77
N SER A 112 3.55 11.75 2.93
CA SER A 112 2.13 11.67 3.35
C SER A 112 1.90 10.60 4.42
N ALA A 113 2.53 9.43 4.28
CA ALA A 113 2.42 8.34 5.27
C ALA A 113 3.11 8.66 6.61
N PHE A 114 4.13 9.53 6.60
CA PHE A 114 4.98 9.84 7.75
C PHE A 114 4.58 11.10 8.55
N GLN A 115 3.41 11.71 8.30
CA GLN A 115 2.99 12.94 8.99
C GLN A 115 2.70 12.79 10.50
N GLY A 116 2.65 11.56 11.02
CA GLY A 116 2.38 11.27 12.43
C GLY A 116 3.55 11.50 13.39
N ALA A 117 3.22 11.87 14.64
CA ALA A 117 4.19 11.91 15.74
C ALA A 117 4.56 10.52 16.26
N SER A 118 3.63 9.56 16.14
CA SER A 118 3.82 8.17 16.51
C SER A 118 3.47 7.30 15.30
N LEU A 119 4.43 6.50 14.82
CA LEU A 119 4.33 5.71 13.60
C LEU A 119 4.82 4.28 13.87
N SER A 120 4.10 3.29 13.36
CA SER A 120 4.53 1.89 13.33
C SER A 120 4.54 1.34 11.91
N LEU A 121 5.57 0.55 11.61
CA LEU A 121 5.60 -0.30 10.45
C LEU A 121 4.77 -1.56 10.75
N PHE A 122 3.84 -1.88 9.87
CA PHE A 122 2.89 -2.98 10.03
C PHE A 122 2.99 -3.91 8.82
N LEU A 123 3.28 -5.18 9.05
CA LEU A 123 3.24 -6.23 8.03
C LEU A 123 2.09 -7.16 8.34
N PHE A 124 1.26 -7.37 7.33
CA PHE A 124 0.13 -8.29 7.37
C PHE A 124 0.29 -9.30 6.24
N THR A 125 -0.01 -10.57 6.51
CA THR A 125 0.10 -11.65 5.52
C THR A 125 -1.04 -12.64 5.68
N LEU A 126 -1.60 -13.01 4.53
CA LEU A 126 -2.65 -13.99 4.35
C LEU A 126 -2.04 -15.30 3.83
N GLY A 127 -2.53 -16.42 4.34
CA GLY A 127 -2.10 -17.74 3.92
C GLY A 127 -3.11 -18.85 4.27
N PRO A 128 -2.69 -20.12 4.12
CA PRO A 128 -1.46 -20.52 3.42
C PRO A 128 -1.56 -20.25 1.91
N VAL A 129 -0.44 -19.89 1.27
CA VAL A 129 -0.43 -19.61 -0.19
C VAL A 129 -0.20 -20.88 -0.98
N GLN A 130 0.94 -21.55 -0.72
CA GLN A 130 1.39 -22.65 -1.56
C GLN A 130 0.52 -23.89 -1.39
N SER A 131 0.17 -24.29 -0.16
CA SER A 131 -0.72 -25.44 0.07
C SER A 131 -2.16 -25.17 -0.35
N PHE A 132 -2.57 -23.92 -0.50
CA PHE A 132 -3.88 -23.55 -1.05
C PHE A 132 -3.88 -23.68 -2.58
N ILE A 133 -2.95 -23.00 -3.25
CA ILE A 133 -2.87 -23.00 -4.72
C ILE A 133 -2.50 -24.38 -5.27
N ALA A 134 -1.65 -25.15 -4.57
CA ALA A 134 -1.19 -26.47 -5.02
C ALA A 134 -2.31 -27.53 -5.07
N GLN A 135 -3.48 -27.28 -4.47
CA GLN A 135 -4.64 -28.17 -4.57
C GLN A 135 -5.34 -28.12 -5.94
N ALA A 136 -5.01 -27.12 -6.76
CA ALA A 136 -5.57 -26.96 -8.10
C ALA A 136 -5.27 -28.17 -9.00
N ARG A 137 -6.32 -28.72 -9.65
CA ARG A 137 -6.18 -29.80 -10.65
C ARG A 137 -6.13 -29.28 -12.07
N LYS A 138 -6.62 -28.06 -12.31
CA LYS A 138 -6.63 -27.38 -13.61
C LYS A 138 -6.01 -25.99 -13.50
N THR A 139 -5.51 -25.46 -14.61
CA THR A 139 -4.99 -24.09 -14.70
C THR A 139 -6.02 -23.04 -14.28
N GLN A 140 -7.30 -23.27 -14.58
CA GLN A 140 -8.39 -22.39 -14.14
C GLN A 140 -8.54 -22.36 -12.61
N ASP A 141 -8.36 -23.50 -11.94
CA ASP A 141 -8.43 -23.58 -10.47
C ASP A 141 -7.22 -22.87 -9.85
N PHE A 142 -6.03 -23.07 -10.45
CA PHE A 142 -4.78 -22.42 -10.03
C PHE A 142 -4.90 -20.88 -10.12
N PHE A 143 -5.42 -20.41 -11.25
CA PHE A 143 -5.69 -18.99 -11.48
C PHE A 143 -6.72 -18.45 -10.48
N SER A 144 -7.87 -19.13 -10.33
CA SER A 144 -8.92 -18.72 -9.39
C SER A 144 -8.42 -18.66 -7.94
N GLY A 145 -7.59 -19.62 -7.53
CA GLY A 145 -6.97 -19.62 -6.21
C GLY A 145 -6.02 -18.45 -5.99
N SER A 146 -5.21 -18.13 -7.00
CA SER A 146 -4.31 -16.96 -6.98
C SER A 146 -5.10 -15.64 -6.93
N PHE A 147 -6.15 -15.53 -7.74
CA PHE A 147 -7.05 -14.38 -7.75
C PHE A 147 -7.74 -14.17 -6.40
N LEU A 148 -8.25 -15.24 -5.78
CA LEU A 148 -8.91 -15.17 -4.49
C LEU A 148 -7.97 -14.65 -3.38
N LEU A 149 -6.71 -15.11 -3.35
CA LEU A 149 -5.71 -14.60 -2.42
C LEU A 149 -5.41 -13.12 -2.64
N SER A 150 -5.27 -12.70 -3.90
CA SER A 150 -5.09 -11.31 -4.31
C SER A 150 -6.26 -10.45 -3.86
N TYR A 151 -7.50 -10.88 -4.14
CA TYR A 151 -8.73 -10.19 -3.75
C TYR A 151 -8.89 -10.08 -2.23
N LEU A 152 -8.74 -11.17 -1.48
CA LEU A 152 -8.86 -11.14 -0.02
C LEU A 152 -7.78 -10.27 0.63
N THR A 153 -6.57 -10.23 0.06
CA THR A 153 -5.53 -9.32 0.55
C THR A 153 -5.90 -7.88 0.28
N LEU A 154 -6.47 -7.58 -0.90
CA LEU A 154 -6.97 -6.24 -1.23
C LEU A 154 -8.08 -5.78 -0.27
N VAL A 155 -8.98 -6.68 0.13
CA VAL A 155 -10.02 -6.38 1.14
C VAL A 155 -9.39 -5.93 2.48
N GLY A 156 -8.26 -6.54 2.86
CA GLY A 156 -7.49 -6.12 4.03
C GLY A 156 -6.80 -4.75 3.83
N ILE A 157 -6.18 -4.55 2.68
CA ILE A 157 -5.54 -3.29 2.28
C ILE A 157 -6.56 -2.15 2.30
N GLU A 158 -7.74 -2.38 1.73
CA GLU A 158 -8.82 -1.39 1.67
C GLU A 158 -9.14 -0.87 3.07
N LYS A 159 -9.25 -1.73 4.10
CA LYS A 159 -9.53 -1.28 5.47
C LYS A 159 -8.48 -0.33 6.04
N ILE A 160 -7.22 -0.54 5.72
CA ILE A 160 -6.13 0.34 6.16
C ILE A 160 -6.13 1.64 5.33
N ALA A 161 -6.23 1.52 4.02
CA ALA A 161 -6.26 2.66 3.10
C ALA A 161 -7.47 3.57 3.36
N GLU A 162 -8.62 2.99 3.71
CA GLU A 162 -9.81 3.74 4.05
C GLU A 162 -9.71 4.51 5.36
N ARG A 163 -8.87 4.04 6.28
CA ARG A 163 -8.70 4.64 7.60
C ARG A 163 -7.62 5.71 7.63
N TYR A 164 -6.52 5.48 6.92
CA TYR A 164 -5.34 6.34 7.00
C TYR A 164 -4.98 7.00 5.66
N GLY A 165 -5.54 6.53 4.55
CA GLY A 165 -5.22 6.96 3.20
C GLY A 165 -4.42 5.92 2.43
N PRO A 166 -4.47 5.95 1.09
CA PRO A 166 -3.77 4.98 0.24
C PRO A 166 -2.24 5.07 0.34
N ALA A 167 -1.71 6.26 0.64
CA ALA A 167 -0.27 6.49 0.78
C ALA A 167 0.35 5.71 1.97
N ASN A 168 -0.47 5.37 2.98
CA ASN A 168 -0.03 4.57 4.12
C ASN A 168 0.27 3.11 3.77
N ILE A 169 -0.10 2.66 2.57
CA ILE A 169 0.28 1.34 2.05
C ILE A 169 1.58 1.48 1.27
N ILE A 170 2.66 0.98 1.87
CA ILE A 170 4.01 1.04 1.31
C ILE A 170 4.21 -0.08 0.28
N TYR A 171 3.68 -1.26 0.59
CA TYR A 171 3.72 -2.42 -0.30
C TYR A 171 2.40 -3.19 -0.23
N PRO A 172 1.83 -3.66 -1.35
CA PRO A 172 2.22 -3.33 -2.73
C PRO A 172 1.93 -1.86 -3.06
N ASP A 173 2.45 -1.37 -4.19
CA ASP A 173 1.99 -0.10 -4.71
C ASP A 173 0.55 -0.24 -5.25
N LEU A 174 -0.33 0.64 -4.80
CA LEU A 174 -1.76 0.63 -5.15
C LEU A 174 -2.06 1.44 -6.41
N TYR A 175 -1.13 2.31 -6.82
CA TYR A 175 -1.31 3.16 -7.98
C TYR A 175 -1.50 2.30 -9.24
N LYS A 176 -2.58 2.56 -9.99
CA LYS A 176 -2.96 1.80 -11.21
C LYS A 176 -3.16 0.30 -11.00
N GLN A 177 -3.46 -0.16 -9.78
CA GLN A 177 -3.86 -1.55 -9.57
C GLN A 177 -5.28 -1.77 -10.11
N PRO A 178 -5.52 -2.77 -10.99
CA PRO A 178 -6.81 -2.97 -11.64
C PRO A 178 -8.00 -3.07 -10.68
N LEU A 179 -7.85 -3.86 -9.61
CA LEU A 179 -8.89 -4.04 -8.61
C LEU A 179 -9.08 -2.80 -7.72
N VAL A 180 -8.04 -2.01 -7.49
CA VAL A 180 -8.16 -0.72 -6.75
C VAL A 180 -8.96 0.27 -7.59
N ASP A 181 -8.63 0.40 -8.88
CA ASP A 181 -9.34 1.28 -9.80
C ASP A 181 -10.83 0.90 -9.89
N LEU A 182 -11.13 -0.40 -10.03
CA LEU A 182 -12.51 -0.90 -10.02
C LEU A 182 -13.26 -0.51 -8.72
N LEU A 183 -12.63 -0.67 -7.56
CA LEU A 183 -13.24 -0.32 -6.27
C LEU A 183 -13.53 1.18 -6.16
N LEU A 184 -12.62 2.03 -6.63
CA LEU A 184 -12.83 3.48 -6.63
C LEU A 184 -13.94 3.90 -7.60
N GLU A 185 -14.01 3.28 -8.78
CA GLU A 185 -15.10 3.50 -9.74
C GLU A 185 -16.46 3.08 -9.17
N GLN A 186 -16.52 1.95 -8.45
CA GLN A 186 -17.74 1.51 -7.75
C GLN A 186 -18.18 2.47 -6.65
N LYS A 187 -17.25 3.25 -6.08
CA LYS A 187 -17.54 4.36 -5.15
C LYS A 187 -17.99 5.65 -5.86
N GLY A 188 -18.09 5.63 -7.19
CA GLY A 188 -18.50 6.76 -8.00
C GLY A 188 -17.37 7.73 -8.37
N LEU A 189 -16.10 7.35 -8.13
CA LEU A 189 -14.96 8.18 -8.50
C LEU A 189 -14.59 7.96 -9.97
N LYS A 190 -14.46 9.06 -10.72
CA LYS A 190 -13.92 9.01 -12.08
C LYS A 190 -12.40 8.83 -12.02
N ILE A 191 -11.90 7.73 -12.55
CA ILE A 191 -10.47 7.41 -12.57
C ILE A 191 -9.86 7.67 -13.95
N GLU A 192 -8.82 8.49 -13.99
CA GLU A 192 -8.08 8.80 -15.21
C GLU A 192 -7.13 7.65 -15.58
N ASN A 193 -7.10 7.27 -16.86
CA ASN A 193 -6.33 6.13 -17.36
C ASN A 193 -6.56 4.84 -16.53
N SER A 194 -7.81 4.57 -16.18
CA SER A 194 -8.19 3.43 -15.34
C SER A 194 -7.69 2.09 -15.89
N GLN A 195 -7.25 1.21 -14.99
CA GLN A 195 -6.84 -0.15 -15.29
C GLN A 195 -7.92 -1.20 -14.95
N SER A 196 -9.16 -0.78 -14.66
CA SER A 196 -10.25 -1.68 -14.23
C SER A 196 -10.67 -2.72 -15.29
N SER A 197 -10.27 -2.54 -16.55
CA SER A 197 -10.43 -3.54 -17.62
C SER A 197 -9.56 -4.80 -17.44
N TYR A 198 -8.51 -4.74 -16.62
CA TYR A 198 -7.56 -5.84 -16.38
C TYR A 198 -7.77 -6.53 -15.02
N THR A 199 -9.01 -6.54 -14.54
CA THR A 199 -9.39 -7.13 -13.23
C THR A 199 -9.34 -8.65 -13.21
N ASP A 200 -9.11 -9.28 -14.37
CA ASP A 200 -8.74 -10.68 -14.48
C ASP A 200 -7.29 -10.97 -14.06
N GLN A 201 -6.49 -9.98 -13.68
CA GLN A 201 -5.12 -10.21 -13.23
C GLN A 201 -5.01 -10.24 -11.70
N ALA A 202 -4.42 -11.31 -11.15
CA ALA A 202 -4.11 -11.43 -9.73
C ALA A 202 -2.82 -10.66 -9.38
N THR A 203 -2.90 -9.33 -9.34
CA THR A 203 -1.72 -8.44 -9.20
C THR A 203 -1.37 -8.10 -7.75
N VAL A 204 -2.27 -8.37 -6.79
CA VAL A 204 -2.05 -8.06 -5.37
C VAL A 204 -1.40 -9.28 -4.69
N PRO A 205 -0.22 -9.13 -4.05
CA PRO A 205 0.43 -10.21 -3.33
C PRO A 205 -0.37 -10.60 -2.08
N ASN A 206 -0.01 -11.73 -1.45
CA ASN A 206 -0.66 -12.23 -0.23
C ASN A 206 -0.23 -11.50 1.06
N ARG A 207 0.48 -10.38 0.95
CA ARG A 207 0.98 -9.61 2.08
C ARG A 207 1.03 -8.13 1.72
N PHE A 208 0.90 -7.28 2.72
CA PHE A 208 1.07 -5.85 2.57
C PHE A 208 1.82 -5.26 3.75
N VAL A 209 2.52 -4.16 3.49
CA VAL A 209 3.26 -3.37 4.46
C VAL A 209 2.64 -1.99 4.52
N ALA A 210 2.32 -1.53 5.71
CA ALA A 210 1.70 -0.24 5.94
C ALA A 210 2.41 0.56 7.03
N ILE A 211 2.23 1.88 7.00
CA ILE A 211 2.60 2.77 8.10
C ILE A 211 1.33 3.17 8.82
N LEU A 212 1.25 2.78 10.10
CA LEU A 212 0.14 3.12 10.96
C LEU A 212 0.53 4.33 11.81
N PRO A 213 -0.27 5.41 11.86
CA PRO A 213 -0.05 6.54 12.76
C PRO A 213 -0.46 6.19 14.21
N GLU A 214 0.08 5.08 14.71
CA GLU A 214 -0.21 4.50 16.02
C GLU A 214 1.02 3.72 16.52
N CYS A 215 1.24 3.69 17.84
CA CYS A 215 2.30 2.90 18.50
C CYS A 215 1.79 2.11 19.71
N GLU A 216 0.56 2.34 20.13
CA GLU A 216 -0.06 1.65 21.25
C GLU A 216 -0.48 0.23 20.83
N SER A 217 0.06 -0.76 21.53
CA SER A 217 -0.12 -2.18 21.19
C SER A 217 -1.59 -2.59 21.14
N GLU A 218 -2.44 -2.08 22.05
CA GLU A 218 -3.86 -2.44 22.09
C GLU A 218 -4.63 -1.90 20.88
N LYS A 219 -4.33 -0.66 20.46
CA LYS A 219 -4.94 -0.05 19.28
C LYS A 219 -4.48 -0.71 17.99
N ILE A 220 -3.19 -1.02 17.86
CA ILE A 220 -2.66 -1.78 16.72
C ILE A 220 -3.33 -3.15 16.64
N LYS A 221 -3.44 -3.87 17.76
CA LYS A 221 -4.14 -5.15 17.81
C LYS A 221 -5.59 -5.01 17.36
N LYS A 222 -6.31 -4.00 17.87
CA LYS A 222 -7.69 -3.71 17.46
C LYS A 222 -7.81 -3.46 15.95
N ILE A 223 -6.89 -2.68 15.36
CA ILE A 223 -6.85 -2.44 13.91
C ILE A 223 -6.65 -3.77 13.16
N ALA A 224 -5.70 -4.59 13.59
CA ALA A 224 -5.44 -5.88 12.97
C ALA A 224 -6.63 -6.86 13.10
N ASP A 225 -7.32 -6.84 14.24
CA ASP A 225 -8.54 -7.63 14.48
C ASP A 225 -9.69 -7.17 13.57
N GLU A 226 -9.86 -5.85 13.37
CA GLU A 226 -10.84 -5.28 12.44
C GLU A 226 -10.57 -5.68 10.98
N VAL A 227 -9.30 -5.62 10.54
CA VAL A 227 -8.88 -6.09 9.21
C VAL A 227 -9.14 -7.60 9.05
N THR A 228 -8.74 -8.39 10.05
CA THR A 228 -8.92 -9.85 10.07
C THR A 228 -10.39 -10.21 9.98
N LYS A 229 -11.23 -9.55 10.78
CA LYS A 229 -12.68 -9.74 10.80
C LYS A 229 -13.28 -9.47 9.42
N ARG A 230 -12.94 -8.32 8.79
CA ARG A 230 -13.46 -7.97 7.47
C ARG A 230 -13.12 -9.01 6.40
N ILE A 231 -11.89 -9.53 6.39
CA ILE A 231 -11.46 -10.56 5.44
C ILE A 231 -12.24 -11.86 5.65
N LYS A 232 -12.43 -12.28 6.90
CA LYS A 232 -13.21 -13.48 7.22
C LYS A 232 -14.69 -13.32 6.89
N GLU A 233 -15.26 -12.14 7.10
CA GLU A 233 -16.62 -11.82 6.66
C GLU A 233 -16.74 -11.92 5.13
N GLU A 234 -15.82 -11.33 4.37
CA GLU A 234 -15.82 -11.45 2.90
C GLU A 234 -15.75 -12.90 2.44
N TRP A 235 -14.85 -13.69 3.06
CA TRP A 235 -14.69 -15.10 2.74
C TRP A 235 -16.00 -15.88 2.97
N ASN A 236 -16.64 -15.66 4.11
CA ASN A 236 -17.92 -16.28 4.42
C ASN A 236 -19.04 -15.82 3.47
N GLU A 237 -19.06 -14.55 3.06
CA GLU A 237 -20.01 -14.03 2.08
C GLU A 237 -19.84 -14.67 0.70
N ILE A 238 -18.58 -14.87 0.24
CA ILE A 238 -18.28 -15.57 -1.00
C ILE A 238 -18.83 -17.01 -0.94
N ILE A 239 -18.55 -17.73 0.14
CA ILE A 239 -19.06 -19.10 0.35
C ILE A 239 -20.59 -19.11 0.34
N ALA A 240 -21.24 -18.21 1.08
CA ALA A 240 -22.70 -18.13 1.14
C ALA A 240 -23.32 -17.87 -0.24
N LYS A 241 -22.74 -16.96 -1.03
CA LYS A 241 -23.16 -16.68 -2.41
C LYS A 241 -23.02 -17.91 -3.31
N ILE A 242 -21.90 -18.64 -3.21
CA ILE A 242 -21.67 -19.86 -3.98
C ILE A 242 -22.70 -20.94 -3.61
N LEU A 243 -22.89 -21.22 -2.32
CA LEU A 243 -23.82 -22.24 -1.86
C LEU A 243 -25.26 -21.94 -2.29
N LYS A 244 -25.68 -20.67 -2.19
CA LYS A 244 -26.99 -20.22 -2.67
C LYS A 244 -27.14 -20.44 -4.18
N ASN A 245 -26.12 -20.10 -4.97
CA ASN A 245 -26.15 -20.28 -6.43
C ASN A 245 -26.28 -21.75 -6.84
N PHE A 246 -25.75 -22.69 -6.04
CA PHE A 246 -25.91 -24.13 -6.27
C PHE A 246 -27.14 -24.74 -5.57
N GLY A 247 -27.96 -23.94 -4.88
CA GLY A 247 -29.13 -24.44 -4.13
C GLY A 247 -28.76 -25.33 -2.93
N LEU A 248 -27.55 -25.17 -2.40
CA LEU A 248 -27.00 -25.97 -1.30
C LEU A 248 -27.15 -25.32 0.07
N ASP A 249 -27.53 -24.04 0.13
CA ASP A 249 -27.71 -23.23 1.34
C ASP A 249 -28.51 -23.95 2.44
N LYS A 250 -29.62 -24.61 2.07
CA LYS A 250 -30.49 -25.36 2.99
C LYS A 250 -29.81 -26.55 3.67
N TYR A 251 -28.75 -27.10 3.07
CA TYR A 251 -27.99 -28.23 3.61
C TYR A 251 -26.79 -27.77 4.45
N VAL A 252 -26.37 -26.51 4.33
CA VAL A 252 -25.16 -25.99 4.95
C VAL A 252 -25.39 -25.35 6.31
N GLU A 253 -26.55 -24.71 6.55
CA GLU A 253 -26.85 -24.00 7.82
C GLU A 253 -26.67 -24.89 9.08
N LYS A 254 -26.62 -26.22 8.93
CA LYS A 254 -26.42 -27.20 10.02
C LYS A 254 -25.20 -28.11 9.83
N SER A 255 -24.41 -27.91 8.77
CA SER A 255 -23.31 -28.82 8.41
C SER A 255 -22.00 -28.42 9.10
N LYS A 256 -21.70 -29.08 10.22
CA LYS A 256 -20.38 -29.01 10.89
C LYS A 256 -19.21 -29.36 9.95
N LEU A 257 -19.47 -30.07 8.84
CA LEU A 257 -18.44 -30.44 7.87
C LEU A 257 -17.94 -29.23 7.09
N ILE A 258 -18.84 -28.39 6.59
CA ILE A 258 -18.46 -27.20 5.81
C ILE A 258 -17.75 -26.20 6.73
N GLU A 259 -18.28 -26.00 7.94
CA GLU A 259 -17.62 -25.18 8.96
C GLU A 259 -16.18 -25.66 9.23
N LYS A 260 -15.97 -26.96 9.44
CA LYS A 260 -14.62 -27.54 9.61
C LYS A 260 -13.73 -27.29 8.40
N GLN A 261 -14.27 -27.39 7.19
CA GLN A 261 -13.52 -27.28 5.95
C GLN A 261 -13.09 -25.84 5.63
N ILE A 262 -13.91 -24.85 5.98
CA ILE A 262 -13.62 -23.44 5.73
C ILE A 262 -12.85 -22.77 6.88
N ARG A 263 -12.88 -23.32 8.10
CA ARG A 263 -12.27 -22.70 9.29
C ARG A 263 -10.75 -22.54 9.19
N SER A 264 -10.08 -23.42 8.45
CA SER A 264 -8.63 -23.42 8.29
C SER A 264 -8.12 -22.35 7.32
N PHE A 265 -8.98 -21.65 6.59
CA PHE A 265 -8.61 -20.59 5.66
C PHE A 265 -9.54 -19.37 5.78
N PRO A 266 -9.03 -18.13 5.74
CA PRO A 266 -7.62 -17.76 5.66
C PRO A 266 -6.91 -17.77 7.02
N GLU A 267 -5.68 -18.27 7.03
CA GLU A 267 -4.71 -18.00 8.08
C GLU A 267 -4.18 -16.58 7.92
N ILE A 268 -4.18 -15.82 9.01
CA ILE A 268 -3.80 -14.41 9.00
C ILE A 268 -2.75 -14.17 10.07
N TYR A 269 -1.66 -13.53 9.68
CA TYR A 269 -0.57 -13.15 10.57
C TYR A 269 -0.23 -11.69 10.39
N TRP A 270 0.12 -11.04 11.48
CA TRP A 270 0.58 -9.67 11.46
C TRP A 270 1.63 -9.39 12.51
N VAL A 271 2.49 -8.42 12.24
CA VAL A 271 3.49 -7.87 13.17
C VAL A 271 3.53 -6.36 12.98
N ALA A 272 3.68 -5.63 14.09
CA ALA A 272 3.95 -4.20 14.05
C ALA A 272 5.22 -3.89 14.83
N ILE A 273 6.05 -2.99 14.30
CA ILE A 273 7.23 -2.44 14.97
C ILE A 273 7.13 -0.92 14.93
N PRO A 274 7.22 -0.22 16.08
CA PRO A 274 7.21 1.23 16.05
C PRO A 274 8.47 1.76 15.35
N LEU A 275 8.30 2.79 14.53
CA LEU A 275 9.36 3.53 13.83
C LEU A 275 9.69 4.85 14.53
N LYS A 276 8.63 5.52 15.01
CA LYS A 276 8.69 6.84 15.64
C LYS A 276 7.71 6.88 16.80
N LYS A 277 8.10 7.38 17.95
CA LYS A 277 7.22 7.54 19.11
C LYS A 277 7.40 8.94 19.69
N GLU A 278 6.30 9.67 19.85
CA GLU A 278 6.30 11.03 20.42
C GLU A 278 7.29 11.98 19.71
N GLY A 279 7.36 11.91 18.38
CA GLY A 279 8.24 12.76 17.59
C GLY A 279 9.67 12.21 17.41
N LYS A 280 10.08 11.21 18.20
CA LYS A 280 11.43 10.66 18.20
C LYS A 280 11.50 9.35 17.42
N ASN A 281 12.45 9.23 16.51
CA ASN A 281 12.73 7.97 15.82
C ASN A 281 13.26 6.95 16.83
N ILE A 282 12.89 5.69 16.66
CA ILE A 282 13.46 4.62 17.48
C ILE A 282 14.92 4.43 17.08
N SER A 283 15.79 4.65 18.07
CA SER A 283 17.24 4.61 17.89
C SER A 283 17.74 3.15 17.81
N PRO A 284 18.60 2.81 16.85
CA PRO A 284 19.32 1.54 16.82
C PRO A 284 20.41 1.43 17.89
N SER A 285 20.50 2.36 18.85
CA SER A 285 21.60 2.44 19.82
C SER A 285 21.88 1.14 20.56
N VAL A 286 20.87 0.29 20.77
CA VAL A 286 21.00 -1.03 21.40
C VAL A 286 21.93 -1.97 20.59
N PHE A 287 22.11 -1.75 19.29
CA PHE A 287 22.96 -2.55 18.41
C PHE A 287 24.36 -1.97 18.19
N GLN A 288 24.65 -0.75 18.68
CA GLN A 288 25.93 -0.07 18.44
C GLN A 288 27.13 -0.83 19.01
N ASP A 289 26.94 -1.54 20.12
CA ASP A 289 27.99 -2.35 20.75
C ASP A 289 28.20 -3.70 20.05
N PHE A 290 27.24 -4.16 19.24
CA PHE A 290 27.23 -5.48 18.64
C PHE A 290 27.56 -5.49 17.15
N VAL A 291 27.45 -4.34 16.48
CA VAL A 291 27.68 -4.21 15.04
C VAL A 291 28.66 -3.07 14.79
N GLU A 292 29.89 -3.40 14.38
CA GLU A 292 30.92 -2.39 14.08
C GLU A 292 30.49 -1.41 12.99
N GLU A 293 29.69 -1.86 12.01
CA GLU A 293 29.12 -1.01 10.94
C GLU A 293 28.06 -0.01 11.45
N VAL A 294 27.54 -0.17 12.67
CA VAL A 294 26.54 0.70 13.32
C VAL A 294 27.24 1.71 14.26
N LYS A 295 28.55 1.53 14.54
CA LYS A 295 29.35 2.47 15.34
C LYS A 295 29.53 3.79 14.60
N GLY A 296 28.82 4.82 15.04
CA GLY A 296 28.85 6.17 14.45
C GLY A 296 27.52 6.64 13.89
N LEU A 297 26.48 5.80 13.91
CA LEU A 297 25.13 6.22 13.56
C LEU A 297 24.61 7.26 14.55
N LYS A 298 24.31 8.45 14.02
CA LYS A 298 23.66 9.52 14.79
C LYS A 298 22.18 9.20 14.97
N GLU A 299 21.61 9.61 16.10
CA GLU A 299 20.15 9.66 16.23
C GLU A 299 19.57 10.49 15.08
N GLY A 300 18.70 9.88 14.26
CA GLY A 300 18.01 10.58 13.18
C GLY A 300 18.20 10.02 11.77
N ASP A 301 19.04 9.01 11.55
CA ASP A 301 19.16 8.37 10.23
C ASP A 301 17.94 7.48 9.91
N THR A 302 16.90 8.09 9.35
CA THR A 302 15.59 7.49 9.11
C THR A 302 15.63 6.28 8.18
N GLY A 303 16.54 6.27 7.19
CA GLY A 303 16.68 5.18 6.24
C GLY A 303 17.19 3.90 6.90
N ILE A 304 18.19 4.02 7.77
CA ILE A 304 18.78 2.88 8.48
C ILE A 304 17.82 2.35 9.54
N SER A 305 17.16 3.23 10.29
CA SER A 305 16.11 2.83 11.23
C SER A 305 14.98 2.06 10.52
N TYR A 306 14.57 2.47 9.32
CA TYR A 306 13.57 1.74 8.53
C TYR A 306 14.07 0.35 8.11
N GLN A 307 15.28 0.24 7.57
CA GLN A 307 15.83 -1.05 7.10
C GLN A 307 15.92 -2.08 8.24
N LEU A 308 16.38 -1.65 9.42
CA LEU A 308 16.45 -2.51 10.61
C LEU A 308 15.05 -2.92 11.08
N ALA A 309 14.11 -1.98 11.14
CA ALA A 309 12.73 -2.27 11.51
C ALA A 309 12.06 -3.24 10.54
N TYR A 310 12.21 -3.04 9.23
CA TYR A 310 11.66 -3.93 8.20
C TYR A 310 12.23 -5.34 8.32
N THR A 311 13.56 -5.46 8.50
CA THR A 311 14.23 -6.76 8.68
C THR A 311 13.70 -7.50 9.91
N ALA A 312 13.59 -6.81 11.05
CA ALA A 312 13.04 -7.39 12.27
C ALA A 312 11.59 -7.87 12.06
N LEU A 313 10.77 -7.05 11.40
CA LEU A 313 9.37 -7.32 11.13
C LEU A 313 9.16 -8.54 10.22
N GLU A 314 9.99 -8.74 9.19
CA GLU A 314 10.00 -9.99 8.40
C GLU A 314 10.37 -11.23 9.24
N LYS A 315 11.39 -11.13 10.12
CA LYS A 315 11.79 -12.25 10.99
C LYS A 315 10.69 -12.62 11.99
N PHE A 316 10.03 -11.63 12.59
CA PHE A 316 8.93 -11.87 13.53
C PHE A 316 7.71 -12.48 12.83
N VAL A 317 7.39 -12.09 11.60
CA VAL A 317 6.31 -12.75 10.84
C VAL A 317 6.65 -14.22 10.57
N GLY A 318 7.90 -14.53 10.24
CA GLY A 318 8.37 -15.92 10.13
C GLY A 318 8.18 -16.71 11.43
N ALA A 319 8.58 -16.13 12.56
CA ALA A 319 8.38 -16.75 13.88
C ALA A 319 6.89 -16.95 14.20
N ARG A 320 6.03 -15.97 13.91
CA ARG A 320 4.58 -16.06 14.12
C ARG A 320 3.94 -17.17 13.28
N LYS A 321 4.36 -17.35 12.03
CA LYS A 321 3.90 -18.45 11.16
C LYS A 321 4.29 -19.83 11.72
N ASN A 322 5.44 -19.93 12.39
CA ASN A 322 5.92 -21.19 12.99
C ASN A 322 5.24 -21.54 14.31
N LEU A 323 4.77 -20.55 15.06
CA LEU A 323 4.06 -20.75 16.33
C LEU A 323 2.70 -21.43 16.18
N ARG A 324 2.26 -21.74 14.95
CA ARG A 324 1.00 -22.43 14.57
C ARG A 324 0.23 -22.87 15.81
N GLU A 325 -0.84 -22.17 16.15
CA GLU A 325 -1.82 -22.67 17.12
C GLU A 325 -2.44 -23.93 16.49
N PHE A 326 -1.74 -25.06 16.61
CA PHE A 326 -2.18 -26.36 16.15
C PHE A 326 -3.40 -26.73 16.99
N GLU A 327 -4.59 -26.36 16.54
CA GLU A 327 -5.77 -27.09 16.92
C GLU A 327 -5.66 -28.48 16.30
N GLN A 328 -5.26 -29.45 17.13
CA GLN A 328 -5.31 -30.86 16.79
C GLN A 328 -6.76 -31.20 16.44
N SER A 329 -7.07 -31.36 15.15
CA SER A 329 -8.33 -31.96 14.76
C SER A 329 -8.27 -33.43 15.14
N GLU A 330 -9.15 -33.88 16.05
CA GLU A 330 -9.35 -35.31 16.29
C GLU A 330 -9.61 -35.99 14.94
N GLU A 331 -8.71 -36.89 14.55
CA GLU A 331 -8.92 -37.80 13.44
C GLU A 331 -10.09 -38.71 13.82
N TYR A 332 -11.15 -38.72 13.00
CA TYR A 332 -12.31 -39.61 13.16
C TYR A 332 -12.05 -40.98 12.55
#